data_AF-A0A485LRX4-F1
#
_entry.id   AF-A0A485LRX4-F1
#
_cell.length_a   1.000
_cell.length_b   1.000
_cell.length_c   1.000
_cell.angle_alpha   90.00
_cell.angle_beta   90.00
_cell.angle_gamma   90.00
#
_symmetry.space_group_name_H-M   'P 1'
#
loop_
_entity.id
_entity.type
_entity.pdbx_description
1 polymer ?
#
loop_
_entity_poly.entity_id
_entity_poly.type
_entity_poly.pdbx_seq_one_letter_code
_entity_poly.pdbx_strand_id
1 'polypeptide(L)'
;MVSLGQIMEKEQQCSDWGLRPLSPAQIKYAAEDALCARRLFLYFVADLVTQLDPLICDNHIWGPWLVRERPRDQLMFLQESNVLAAVEALGLGSKDGFLPLPAENTPSAVLVKTVALVIHSPESDPSYVAVVIDITRTINMTQLTQSMCISHESHIALASNADLLHVFGYGRGCIGPVGLRQQCQVTIILDTALMDMEVIYCGAGTLGRVVALSPRALMDVKSDCIFVCSHAVSQ
;
A
#
# COMPACT_ATOMS: atom_id res chain seq x y z
N MET A 1 -26.27 9.64 19.84
CA MET A 1 -26.14 8.22 20.24
C MET A 1 -25.08 7.58 19.35
N VAL A 2 -24.27 6.64 19.84
CA VAL A 2 -23.25 5.96 19.00
C VAL A 2 -23.83 4.68 18.40
N SER A 3 -23.78 4.55 17.08
CA SER A 3 -24.09 3.31 16.34
C SER A 3 -22.87 2.93 15.51
N LEU A 4 -22.29 1.75 15.73
CA LEU A 4 -21.10 1.25 15.01
C LEU A 4 -19.95 2.29 14.93
N GLY A 5 -19.66 2.97 16.05
CA GLY A 5 -18.61 3.98 16.16
C GLY A 5 -18.92 5.35 15.55
N GLN A 6 -20.11 5.55 14.98
CA GLN A 6 -20.55 6.84 14.44
C GLN A 6 -21.54 7.52 15.39
N ILE A 7 -21.39 8.83 15.60
CA ILE A 7 -22.32 9.63 16.40
C ILE A 7 -23.48 10.05 15.49
N MET A 8 -24.67 9.51 15.74
CA MET A 8 -25.89 9.84 14.99
C MET A 8 -26.82 10.75 15.78
N GLU A 9 -27.37 11.76 15.08
CA GLU A 9 -28.37 12.71 15.55
C GLU A 9 -29.79 12.14 15.38
N LYS A 10 -30.24 11.39 16.39
CA LYS A 10 -31.55 10.69 16.38
C LYS A 10 -32.78 11.61 16.25
N GLU A 11 -32.64 12.90 16.51
CA GLU A 11 -33.72 13.87 16.34
C GLU A 11 -34.25 13.89 14.90
N GLN A 12 -33.37 13.64 13.91
CA GLN A 12 -33.76 13.55 12.51
C GLN A 12 -34.60 12.29 12.20
N GLN A 13 -34.45 11.21 12.97
CA GLN A 13 -35.26 9.99 12.81
C GLN A 13 -36.76 10.28 12.95
N CYS A 14 -37.11 11.17 13.87
CA CYS A 14 -38.48 11.55 14.19
C CYS A 14 -38.91 12.89 13.56
N SER A 15 -38.10 13.43 12.65
CA SER A 15 -38.40 14.69 11.94
C SER A 15 -39.45 14.48 10.83
N ASP A 16 -39.96 15.56 10.24
CA ASP A 16 -40.92 15.47 9.13
C ASP A 16 -40.22 15.10 7.81
N TRP A 17 -40.29 13.81 7.44
CA TRP A 17 -39.78 13.25 6.20
C TRP A 17 -40.73 13.44 4.99
N GLY A 18 -41.90 14.04 5.19
CA GLY A 18 -42.83 14.40 4.11
C GLY A 18 -42.47 15.72 3.43
N LEU A 19 -41.74 16.60 4.13
CA LEU A 19 -41.30 17.89 3.58
C LEU A 19 -40.30 17.72 2.45
N ARG A 20 -40.44 18.56 1.41
CA ARG A 20 -39.52 18.63 0.28
C ARG A 20 -39.15 20.09 -0.01
N PRO A 21 -37.88 20.40 -0.32
CA PRO A 21 -36.72 19.50 -0.30
C PRO A 21 -36.32 19.08 1.13
N LEU A 22 -35.61 17.95 1.27
CA LEU A 22 -35.07 17.53 2.56
C LEU A 22 -33.98 18.51 3.03
N SER A 23 -33.87 18.69 4.35
CA SER A 23 -32.79 19.49 4.92
C SER A 23 -31.43 18.77 4.83
N PRO A 24 -30.30 19.51 4.84
CA PRO A 24 -28.97 18.89 4.86
C PRO A 24 -28.75 17.93 6.03
N ALA A 25 -29.33 18.22 7.20
CA ALA A 25 -29.27 17.34 8.37
C ALA A 25 -30.03 16.03 8.15
N GLN A 26 -31.21 16.08 7.52
CA GLN A 26 -31.97 14.87 7.15
C GLN A 26 -31.24 14.03 6.08
N ILE A 27 -30.60 14.68 5.09
CA ILE A 27 -29.80 13.99 4.07
C ILE A 27 -28.61 13.29 4.70
N LYS A 28 -27.88 13.98 5.59
CA LYS A 28 -26.75 13.42 6.32
C LYS A 28 -27.19 12.24 7.19
N TYR A 29 -28.28 12.41 7.95
CA TYR A 29 -28.85 11.34 8.77
C TYR A 29 -29.25 10.13 7.91
N ALA A 30 -29.94 10.33 6.78
CA ALA A 30 -30.32 9.25 5.87
C ALA A 30 -29.11 8.48 5.33
N ALA A 31 -28.03 9.18 5.00
CA ALA A 31 -26.79 8.56 4.54
C ALA A 31 -26.11 7.74 5.65
N GLU A 32 -26.07 8.26 6.88
CA GLU A 32 -25.53 7.56 8.05
C GLU A 32 -26.36 6.35 8.45
N ASP A 33 -27.70 6.45 8.37
CA ASP A 33 -28.64 5.37 8.65
C ASP A 33 -28.51 4.24 7.62
N ALA A 34 -28.46 4.58 6.32
CA ALA A 34 -28.22 3.62 5.26
C ALA A 34 -26.84 2.94 5.39
N LEU A 35 -25.81 3.70 5.81
CA LEU A 35 -24.50 3.14 6.09
C LEU A 35 -24.55 2.15 7.26
N CYS A 36 -25.24 2.48 8.37
CA CYS A 36 -25.39 1.58 9.51
C CYS A 36 -26.15 0.30 9.14
N ALA A 37 -27.26 0.42 8.41
CA ALA A 37 -28.04 -0.72 7.94
C ALA A 37 -27.20 -1.66 7.06
N ARG A 38 -26.42 -1.08 6.14
CA ARG A 38 -25.47 -1.83 5.30
C ARG A 38 -24.41 -2.54 6.13
N ARG A 39 -23.82 -1.88 7.13
CA ARG A 39 -22.81 -2.49 8.00
C ARG A 39 -23.37 -3.65 8.82
N LEU A 40 -24.58 -3.49 9.38
CA LEU A 40 -25.27 -4.56 10.08
C LEU A 40 -25.57 -5.74 9.16
N PHE A 41 -26.06 -5.47 7.94
CA PHE A 41 -26.29 -6.51 6.94
C PHE A 41 -25.00 -7.29 6.64
N LEU A 42 -23.89 -6.58 6.39
CA LEU A 42 -22.59 -7.22 6.13
C LEU A 42 -22.09 -8.03 7.34
N TYR A 43 -22.27 -7.53 8.56
CA TYR A 43 -21.92 -8.22 9.79
C TYR A 43 -22.69 -9.56 9.93
N PHE A 44 -24.01 -9.54 9.74
CA PHE A 44 -24.82 -10.75 9.86
C PHE A 44 -24.63 -11.74 8.70
N VAL A 45 -24.32 -11.25 7.50
CA VAL A 45 -24.12 -12.10 6.33
C VAL A 45 -22.70 -12.70 6.29
N ALA A 46 -21.71 -12.11 6.97
CA ALA A 46 -20.35 -12.64 7.04
C ALA A 46 -20.29 -14.08 7.56
N ASP A 47 -21.11 -14.43 8.56
CA ASP A 47 -21.18 -15.79 9.12
C ASP A 47 -21.92 -16.78 8.19
N LEU A 48 -22.78 -16.30 7.30
CA LEU A 48 -23.47 -17.10 6.29
C LEU A 48 -22.58 -17.36 5.06
N VAL A 49 -21.79 -16.36 4.62
CA VAL A 49 -20.90 -16.48 3.46
C VAL A 49 -19.77 -17.47 3.71
N THR A 50 -19.33 -17.65 4.96
CA THR A 50 -18.33 -18.69 5.32
C THR A 50 -18.90 -20.11 5.27
N GLN A 51 -20.23 -20.27 5.23
CA GLN A 51 -20.93 -21.57 5.17
C GLN A 51 -21.54 -21.87 3.80
N LEU A 52 -21.57 -20.89 2.88
CA LEU A 52 -22.06 -21.05 1.53
C LEU A 52 -20.91 -21.48 0.62
N ASP A 53 -21.10 -22.61 -0.07
CA ASP A 53 -20.13 -23.22 -0.99
C ASP A 53 -19.56 -22.18 -1.99
N PRO A 54 -18.25 -22.18 -2.33
CA PRO A 54 -17.62 -21.18 -3.19
C PRO A 54 -18.22 -21.06 -4.60
N LEU A 55 -19.07 -22.00 -5.01
CA LEU A 55 -19.71 -22.07 -6.32
C LEU A 55 -20.88 -21.09 -6.53
N ILE A 56 -21.43 -20.49 -5.47
CA ILE A 56 -22.57 -19.55 -5.59
C ILE A 56 -22.13 -18.09 -5.45
N CYS A 57 -20.98 -17.84 -4.81
CA CYS A 57 -20.44 -16.49 -4.65
C CYS A 57 -19.41 -16.21 -5.74
N ASP A 58 -19.90 -15.88 -6.94
CA ASP A 58 -19.07 -15.36 -8.01
C ASP A 58 -18.37 -14.07 -7.50
N ASN A 59 -17.05 -14.16 -7.25
CA ASN A 59 -16.25 -13.13 -6.57
C ASN A 59 -16.31 -11.76 -7.28
N HIS A 60 -16.72 -11.73 -8.55
CA HIS A 60 -16.87 -10.52 -9.34
C HIS A 60 -18.14 -9.72 -9.03
N ILE A 61 -19.21 -10.36 -8.57
CA ILE A 61 -20.51 -9.71 -8.31
C ILE A 61 -20.58 -9.21 -6.87
N TRP A 62 -20.09 -10.03 -5.93
CA TRP A 62 -20.16 -9.77 -4.49
C TRP A 62 -18.92 -9.04 -3.94
N GLY A 63 -17.77 -9.18 -4.62
CA GLY A 63 -16.52 -8.51 -4.26
C GLY A 63 -16.70 -7.02 -4.00
N PRO A 64 -17.29 -6.22 -4.90
CA PRO A 64 -17.46 -4.78 -4.68
C PRO A 64 -18.39 -4.42 -3.49
N TRP A 65 -19.32 -5.29 -3.12
CA TRP A 65 -20.36 -5.02 -2.14
C TRP A 65 -20.00 -5.48 -0.71
N LEU A 66 -19.26 -6.59 -0.59
CA LEU A 66 -18.71 -7.11 0.67
C LEU A 66 -17.36 -6.46 1.07
N VAL A 67 -16.78 -5.61 0.23
CA VAL A 67 -15.41 -5.07 0.40
C VAL A 67 -15.25 -3.93 1.40
N ARG A 68 -16.29 -3.44 2.09
CA ARG A 68 -16.12 -2.20 2.89
C ARG A 68 -16.04 -2.29 4.40
N GLU A 69 -16.24 -3.44 5.04
CA GLU A 69 -15.86 -3.61 6.46
C GLU A 69 -15.34 -5.02 6.74
N ARG A 70 -14.18 -5.35 6.18
CA ARG A 70 -13.36 -6.39 6.82
C ARG A 70 -12.75 -5.77 8.08
N PRO A 71 -12.38 -6.52 9.13
CA PRO A 71 -11.50 -6.03 10.21
C PRO A 71 -10.21 -5.36 9.69
N ARG A 72 -9.88 -5.61 8.42
CA ARG A 72 -8.83 -4.96 7.65
C ARG A 72 -9.04 -3.44 7.48
N ASP A 73 -10.28 -2.94 7.46
CA ASP A 73 -10.61 -1.52 7.27
C ASP A 73 -10.41 -0.65 8.52
N GLN A 74 -10.05 -1.24 9.66
CA GLN A 74 -9.56 -0.52 10.85
C GLN A 74 -8.02 -0.43 10.91
N LEU A 75 -7.30 -0.96 9.92
CA LEU A 75 -5.85 -0.80 9.89
C LEU A 75 -5.48 0.65 9.56
N MET A 76 -4.62 1.21 10.39
CA MET A 76 -3.92 2.45 10.11
C MET A 76 -2.66 2.16 9.30
N PHE A 77 -2.23 3.13 8.49
CA PHE A 77 -0.89 3.08 7.90
C PHE A 77 0.17 2.96 8.99
N LEU A 78 1.21 2.18 8.71
CA LEU A 78 2.43 2.12 9.50
C LEU A 78 3.07 3.50 9.55
N GLN A 79 3.88 3.72 10.57
CA GLN A 79 4.50 5.00 10.88
C GLN A 79 6.02 4.90 10.73
N GLU A 80 6.71 6.05 10.78
CA GLU A 80 8.18 6.10 10.72
C GLU A 80 8.87 5.19 11.75
N SER A 81 8.27 5.02 12.94
CA SER A 81 8.77 4.10 13.97
C SER A 81 8.86 2.65 13.50
N ASN A 82 8.00 2.22 12.57
CA ASN A 82 8.05 0.86 12.01
C ASN A 82 9.22 0.70 11.04
N VAL A 83 9.52 1.72 10.24
CA VAL A 83 10.71 1.75 9.38
C VAL A 83 11.97 1.76 10.24
N LEU A 84 12.02 2.59 11.29
CA LEU A 84 13.15 2.64 12.23
C LEU A 84 13.42 1.28 12.87
N ALA A 85 12.39 0.65 13.43
CA ALA A 85 12.54 -0.66 14.05
C ALA A 85 13.05 -1.72 13.05
N ALA A 86 12.60 -1.67 11.78
CA ALA A 86 13.08 -2.58 10.75
C ALA A 86 14.54 -2.31 10.36
N VAL A 87 14.92 -1.04 10.19
CA VAL A 87 16.30 -0.64 9.85
C VAL A 87 17.27 -1.08 10.94
N GLU A 88 16.93 -0.89 12.21
CA GLU A 88 17.73 -1.34 13.36
C GLU A 88 17.80 -2.87 13.42
N ALA A 89 16.66 -3.56 13.28
CA ALA A 89 16.61 -5.03 13.32
C ALA A 89 17.40 -5.70 12.19
N LEU A 90 17.51 -5.03 11.04
CA LEU A 90 18.24 -5.52 9.87
C LEU A 90 19.70 -5.04 9.84
N GLY A 91 20.14 -4.23 10.81
CA GLY A 91 21.50 -3.70 10.85
C GLY A 91 21.82 -2.73 9.70
N LEU A 92 20.79 -2.10 9.11
CA LEU A 92 20.93 -1.21 7.95
C LEU A 92 21.29 0.23 8.33
N GLY A 93 21.18 0.59 9.61
CA GLY A 93 21.47 1.92 10.12
C GLY A 93 20.92 2.16 11.52
N SER A 94 20.97 3.41 11.96
CA SER A 94 20.43 3.87 13.24
C SER A 94 19.41 5.00 13.04
N LYS A 95 18.79 5.44 14.13
CA LYS A 95 17.87 6.59 14.17
C LYS A 95 18.42 7.87 13.51
N ASP A 96 19.73 8.07 13.52
CA ASP A 96 20.36 9.26 12.93
C ASP A 96 20.26 9.29 11.40
N GLY A 97 19.95 8.14 10.77
CA GLY A 97 19.67 8.04 9.34
C GLY A 97 18.32 8.60 8.91
N PHE A 98 17.44 9.00 9.85
CA PHE A 98 16.10 9.50 9.56
C PHE A 98 16.06 11.03 9.48
N LEU A 99 15.98 11.53 8.25
CA LEU A 99 16.23 12.93 7.92
C LEU A 99 15.00 13.57 7.25
N PRO A 100 14.86 14.90 7.30
CA PRO A 100 13.99 15.62 6.36
C PRO A 100 14.42 15.32 4.92
N LEU A 101 13.48 15.45 3.98
CA LEU A 101 13.77 15.33 2.55
C LEU A 101 14.95 16.24 2.16
N PRO A 102 16.02 15.70 1.54
CA PRO A 102 17.15 16.51 1.11
C PRO A 102 16.72 17.46 -0.02
N ALA A 103 17.34 18.64 -0.06
CA ALA A 103 17.06 19.64 -1.09
C ALA A 103 17.61 19.22 -2.46
N GLU A 104 18.78 18.55 -2.48
CA GLU A 104 19.49 18.19 -3.71
C GLU A 104 20.17 16.81 -3.56
N ASN A 105 20.34 16.15 -4.71
CA ASN A 105 21.17 14.96 -4.82
C ASN A 105 22.66 15.34 -4.83
N THR A 106 23.52 14.44 -4.38
CA THR A 106 24.98 14.59 -4.44
C THR A 106 25.56 13.46 -5.29
N PRO A 107 26.84 13.55 -5.71
CA PRO A 107 27.47 12.48 -6.50
C PRO A 107 27.49 11.11 -5.82
N SER A 108 27.46 11.05 -4.48
CA SER A 108 27.48 9.80 -3.70
C SER A 108 26.16 9.46 -3.02
N ALA A 109 25.16 10.35 -3.10
CA ALA A 109 23.86 10.14 -2.45
C ALA A 109 22.69 10.68 -3.28
N VAL A 110 21.67 9.85 -3.46
CA VAL A 110 20.53 10.16 -4.33
C VAL A 110 19.19 9.93 -3.65
N LEU A 111 18.23 10.82 -3.89
CA LEU A 111 16.83 10.65 -3.51
C LEU A 111 16.15 9.66 -4.45
N VAL A 112 15.55 8.62 -3.87
CA VAL A 112 14.86 7.57 -4.61
C VAL A 112 13.37 7.57 -4.29
N LYS A 113 12.58 7.07 -5.24
CA LYS A 113 11.18 6.73 -5.01
C LYS A 113 11.02 5.21 -5.02
N THR A 114 10.15 4.72 -4.15
CA THR A 114 9.69 3.34 -4.17
C THR A 114 8.31 3.27 -4.80
N VAL A 115 8.20 2.55 -5.90
CA VAL A 115 6.94 2.34 -6.63
C VAL A 115 6.42 0.95 -6.31
N ALA A 116 5.26 0.91 -5.66
CA ALA A 116 4.55 -0.32 -5.33
C ALA A 116 3.75 -0.82 -6.54
N LEU A 117 4.02 -2.05 -6.95
CA LEU A 117 3.38 -2.75 -8.07
C LEU A 117 2.74 -4.06 -7.59
N VAL A 118 1.71 -4.49 -8.32
CA VAL A 118 1.06 -5.78 -8.14
C VAL A 118 1.05 -6.49 -9.48
N ILE A 119 1.51 -7.74 -9.48
CA ILE A 119 1.50 -8.63 -10.64
C ILE A 119 0.37 -9.63 -10.43
N HIS A 120 -0.62 -9.61 -11.32
CA HIS A 120 -1.72 -10.55 -11.32
C HIS A 120 -1.44 -11.62 -12.36
N SER A 121 -1.39 -12.87 -11.92
CA SER A 121 -1.33 -14.03 -12.79
C SER A 121 -2.69 -14.73 -12.77
N PRO A 122 -3.17 -15.28 -13.89
CA PRO A 122 -4.43 -16.03 -13.91
C PRO A 122 -4.37 -17.32 -13.07
N GLU A 123 -3.18 -17.90 -12.88
CA GLU A 123 -3.00 -19.23 -12.28
C GLU A 123 -2.48 -19.19 -10.83
N SER A 124 -2.17 -18.01 -10.29
CA SER A 124 -1.56 -17.87 -8.98
C SER A 124 -2.03 -16.63 -8.22
N ASP A 125 -1.78 -16.63 -6.91
CA ASP A 125 -1.98 -15.45 -6.07
C ASP A 125 -1.16 -14.24 -6.58
N PRO A 126 -1.63 -13.00 -6.31
CA PRO A 126 -0.94 -11.79 -6.72
C PRO A 126 0.43 -11.69 -6.07
N SER A 127 1.42 -11.31 -6.87
CA SER A 127 2.78 -11.02 -6.39
C SER A 127 2.97 -9.52 -6.21
N TYR A 128 3.63 -9.13 -5.12
CA TYR A 128 3.83 -7.72 -4.76
C TYR A 128 5.29 -7.31 -4.95
N VAL A 129 5.49 -6.16 -5.57
CA VAL A 129 6.83 -5.68 -5.91
C VAL A 129 6.99 -4.23 -5.49
N ALA A 130 8.14 -3.91 -4.88
CA ALA A 130 8.54 -2.54 -4.56
C ALA A 130 9.79 -2.18 -5.37
N VAL A 131 9.63 -1.38 -6.42
CA VAL A 131 10.73 -0.96 -7.30
C VAL A 131 11.32 0.34 -6.76
N VAL A 132 12.60 0.30 -6.40
CA VAL A 132 13.39 1.43 -5.90
C VAL A 132 14.21 2.00 -7.05
N ILE A 133 13.95 3.25 -7.39
CA ILE A 133 14.58 3.93 -8.51
C ILE A 133 14.83 5.39 -8.17
N ASP A 134 15.85 6.01 -8.78
CA ASP A 134 16.06 7.46 -8.75
C ASP A 134 14.73 8.20 -9.01
N ILE A 135 14.43 9.19 -8.17
CA ILE A 135 13.17 9.95 -8.26
C ILE A 135 12.94 10.58 -9.63
N THR A 136 14.01 10.94 -10.33
CA THR A 136 14.01 11.57 -11.66
C THR A 136 13.77 10.58 -12.81
N ARG A 137 13.95 9.27 -12.57
CA ARG A 137 13.81 8.24 -13.59
C ARG A 137 12.43 7.60 -13.59
N THR A 138 12.13 6.86 -14.64
CA THR A 138 10.90 6.09 -14.81
C THR A 138 11.22 4.61 -14.97
N ILE A 139 10.32 3.76 -14.49
CA ILE A 139 10.48 2.31 -14.59
C ILE A 139 10.34 1.88 -16.05
N ASN A 140 11.33 1.12 -16.54
CA ASN A 140 11.21 0.42 -17.80
C ASN A 140 10.42 -0.88 -17.59
N MET A 141 9.12 -0.85 -17.89
CA MET A 141 8.23 -2.01 -17.66
C MET A 141 8.64 -3.24 -18.47
N THR A 142 9.23 -3.08 -19.65
CA THR A 142 9.71 -4.18 -20.49
C THR A 142 10.92 -4.88 -19.86
N GLN A 143 11.86 -4.12 -19.31
CA GLN A 143 13.01 -4.69 -18.60
C GLN A 143 12.56 -5.35 -17.29
N LEU A 144 11.63 -4.72 -16.57
CA LEU A 144 11.07 -5.29 -15.35
C LEU A 144 10.40 -6.65 -15.62
N THR A 145 9.54 -6.75 -16.64
CA THR A 145 8.87 -8.01 -16.99
C THR A 145 9.86 -9.10 -17.36
N GLN A 146 10.89 -8.77 -18.13
CA GLN A 146 11.94 -9.70 -18.53
C GLN A 146 12.75 -10.19 -17.31
N SER A 147 13.19 -9.27 -16.45
CA SER A 147 14.01 -9.58 -15.27
C SER A 147 13.31 -10.47 -14.25
N MET A 148 11.99 -10.31 -14.13
CA MET A 148 11.15 -11.06 -13.21
C MET A 148 10.55 -12.32 -13.84
N CYS A 149 10.88 -12.62 -15.11
CA CYS A 149 10.30 -13.71 -15.89
C CYS A 149 8.75 -13.73 -15.85
N ILE A 150 8.13 -12.56 -15.92
CA ILE A 150 6.66 -12.42 -15.84
C ILE A 150 6.03 -12.96 -17.12
N SER A 151 5.07 -13.87 -16.98
CA SER A 151 4.34 -14.45 -18.10
C SER A 151 3.60 -13.38 -18.90
N HIS A 152 3.48 -13.56 -20.22
CA HIS A 152 2.73 -12.66 -21.10
C HIS A 152 1.24 -12.55 -20.75
N GLU A 153 0.69 -13.53 -20.04
CA GLU A 153 -0.70 -13.52 -19.58
C GLU A 153 -0.89 -12.78 -18.25
N SER A 154 0.22 -12.45 -17.57
CA SER A 154 0.18 -11.70 -16.32
C SER A 154 0.04 -10.20 -16.57
N HIS A 155 -0.69 -9.53 -15.68
CA HIS A 155 -0.92 -8.09 -15.74
C HIS A 155 -0.23 -7.37 -14.58
N ILE A 156 0.57 -6.35 -14.91
CA ILE A 156 1.24 -5.52 -13.90
C ILE A 156 0.49 -4.20 -13.74
N ALA A 157 0.18 -3.84 -12.50
CA ALA A 157 -0.50 -2.59 -12.16
C ALA A 157 0.19 -1.89 -10.98
N LEU A 158 -0.03 -0.57 -10.87
CA LEU A 158 0.26 0.16 -9.62
C LEU A 158 -0.60 -0.38 -8.49
N ALA A 159 -0.02 -0.47 -7.29
CA ALA A 159 -0.73 -0.85 -6.09
C ALA A 159 -1.95 0.07 -5.82
N SER A 160 -3.10 -0.56 -5.54
CA SER A 160 -4.29 0.14 -5.09
C SER A 160 -4.10 0.66 -3.67
N ASN A 161 -4.98 1.55 -3.20
CA ASN A 161 -4.93 2.00 -1.80
C ASN A 161 -5.10 0.84 -0.80
N ALA A 162 -5.84 -0.21 -1.17
CA ALA A 162 -5.98 -1.40 -0.34
C ALA A 162 -4.67 -2.18 -0.25
N ASP A 163 -3.96 -2.37 -1.37
CA ASP A 163 -2.66 -3.05 -1.40
C ASP A 163 -1.63 -2.26 -0.57
N LEU A 164 -1.62 -0.93 -0.76
CA LEU A 164 -0.76 -0.01 -0.01
C LEU A 164 -0.99 -0.12 1.50
N LEU A 165 -2.23 -0.24 1.94
CA LEU A 165 -2.55 -0.36 3.36
C LEU A 165 -2.23 -1.75 3.93
N HIS A 166 -2.63 -2.80 3.22
CA HIS A 166 -2.61 -4.18 3.74
C HIS A 166 -1.29 -4.91 3.51
N VAL A 167 -0.56 -4.58 2.45
CA VAL A 167 0.66 -5.31 2.06
C VAL A 167 1.89 -4.46 2.33
N PHE A 168 1.93 -3.25 1.76
CA PHE A 168 3.08 -2.36 1.92
C PHE A 168 3.07 -1.68 3.29
N GLY A 169 1.90 -1.28 3.77
CA GLY A 169 1.71 -0.63 5.05
C GLY A 169 1.81 0.90 5.03
N TYR A 170 2.11 1.53 3.89
CA TYR A 170 2.33 2.98 3.81
C TYR A 170 1.55 3.62 2.67
N GLY A 171 1.18 4.89 2.86
CA GLY A 171 0.53 5.69 1.84
C GLY A 171 1.47 6.05 0.68
N ARG A 172 0.89 6.56 -0.41
CA ARG A 172 1.67 7.06 -1.56
C ARG A 172 2.60 8.19 -1.12
N GLY A 173 3.82 8.21 -1.66
CA GLY A 173 4.79 9.27 -1.42
C GLY A 173 5.67 9.11 -0.18
N CYS A 174 5.44 8.10 0.67
CA CYS A 174 6.28 7.82 1.83
C CYS A 174 6.76 6.35 1.94
N ILE A 175 6.50 5.53 0.93
CA ILE A 175 6.93 4.12 0.89
C ILE A 175 8.45 4.05 0.71
N GLY A 176 9.10 3.19 1.49
CA GLY A 176 10.49 2.78 1.30
C GLY A 176 10.60 1.27 1.05
N PRO A 177 11.83 0.74 0.86
CA PRO A 177 12.05 -0.69 0.62
C PRO A 177 11.98 -1.57 1.89
N VAL A 178 11.98 -0.95 3.07
CA VAL A 178 12.12 -1.65 4.37
C VAL A 178 11.02 -1.23 5.34
N GLY A 179 10.71 -2.13 6.28
CA GLY A 179 9.65 -1.93 7.26
C GLY A 179 8.25 -2.07 6.69
N LEU A 180 8.10 -2.75 5.55
CA LEU A 180 6.81 -3.02 4.93
C LEU A 180 5.98 -3.97 5.82
N ARG A 181 4.65 -3.80 5.81
CA ARG A 181 3.75 -4.60 6.66
C ARG A 181 3.90 -6.11 6.42
N GLN A 182 4.01 -6.49 5.16
CA GLN A 182 4.24 -7.88 4.75
C GLN A 182 5.58 -8.02 4.04
N GLN A 183 6.67 -7.53 4.65
CA GLN A 183 8.01 -7.47 4.05
C GLN A 183 8.44 -8.78 3.36
N CYS A 184 8.16 -9.94 3.94
CA CYS A 184 8.55 -11.23 3.36
C CYS A 184 7.76 -11.63 2.10
N GLN A 185 6.63 -10.96 1.80
CA GLN A 185 5.83 -11.20 0.61
C GLN A 185 6.08 -10.18 -0.50
N VAL A 186 6.86 -9.14 -0.22
CA VAL A 186 7.16 -8.08 -1.20
C VAL A 186 8.56 -8.27 -1.74
N THR A 187 8.64 -8.47 -3.05
CA THR A 187 9.92 -8.47 -3.77
C THR A 187 10.38 -7.03 -3.95
N ILE A 188 11.52 -6.68 -3.39
CA ILE A 188 12.18 -5.40 -3.59
C ILE A 188 13.03 -5.49 -4.86
N ILE A 189 13.01 -4.45 -5.69
CA ILE A 189 13.87 -4.39 -6.88
C ILE A 189 14.61 -3.06 -6.85
N LEU A 190 15.95 -3.11 -6.91
CA LEU A 190 16.78 -1.93 -7.00
C LEU A 190 17.20 -1.70 -8.46
N ASP A 191 17.08 -0.45 -8.92
CA ASP A 191 17.70 -0.03 -10.17
C ASP A 191 19.23 -0.16 -10.07
N THR A 192 19.86 -0.77 -11.09
CA THR A 192 21.33 -0.96 -11.11
C THR A 192 22.11 0.32 -10.87
N ALA A 193 21.63 1.48 -11.34
CA ALA A 193 22.36 2.73 -11.18
C ALA A 193 22.45 3.19 -9.72
N LEU A 194 21.65 2.61 -8.82
CA LEU A 194 21.75 2.87 -7.38
C LEU A 194 22.93 2.13 -6.74
N MET A 195 23.46 1.07 -7.35
CA MET A 195 24.53 0.26 -6.75
C MET A 195 25.89 0.97 -6.67
N ASP A 196 26.06 2.03 -7.47
CA ASP A 196 27.23 2.90 -7.45
C ASP A 196 27.13 3.98 -6.36
N MET A 197 25.96 4.16 -5.75
CA MET A 197 25.73 5.15 -4.70
C MET A 197 26.18 4.62 -3.34
N GLU A 198 26.77 5.50 -2.52
CA GLU A 198 27.07 5.17 -1.13
C GLU A 198 25.78 5.18 -0.29
N VAL A 199 24.89 6.13 -0.58
CA VAL A 199 23.65 6.35 0.15
C VAL A 199 22.47 6.55 -0.80
N ILE A 200 21.34 5.92 -0.49
CA ILE A 200 20.03 6.24 -1.08
C ILE A 200 19.11 6.78 0.02
N TYR A 201 18.39 7.86 -0.29
CA TYR A 201 17.36 8.40 0.58
C TYR A 201 16.01 7.85 0.17
N CYS A 202 15.46 6.93 0.96
CA CYS A 202 14.19 6.27 0.69
C CYS A 202 13.07 6.81 1.58
N GLY A 203 11.80 6.59 1.21
CA GLY A 203 10.67 6.98 2.06
C GLY A 203 10.73 6.33 3.45
N ALA A 204 10.50 7.14 4.49
CA ALA A 204 10.56 6.70 5.88
C ALA A 204 9.17 6.46 6.50
N GLY A 205 8.15 6.17 5.69
CA GLY A 205 6.78 5.95 6.17
C GLY A 205 6.01 7.23 6.53
N THR A 206 6.66 8.39 6.57
CA THR A 206 6.07 9.71 6.79
C THR A 206 6.39 10.65 5.62
N LEU A 207 5.43 11.47 5.19
CA LEU A 207 5.65 12.43 4.10
C LEU A 207 6.73 13.44 4.47
N GLY A 208 7.63 13.74 3.52
CA GLY A 208 8.74 14.67 3.72
C GLY A 208 9.86 14.13 4.61
N ARG A 209 9.79 12.86 5.03
CA ARG A 209 10.81 12.17 5.82
C ARG A 209 11.43 11.04 4.99
N VAL A 210 12.74 10.92 5.08
CA VAL A 210 13.52 9.90 4.41
C VAL A 210 14.41 9.16 5.39
N VAL A 211 14.81 7.95 5.00
CA VAL A 211 15.86 7.18 5.66
C VAL A 211 17.03 7.01 4.70
N ALA A 212 18.23 7.30 5.19
CA ALA A 212 19.48 7.05 4.49
C ALA A 212 19.87 5.56 4.62
N LEU A 213 19.98 4.85 3.51
CA LEU A 213 20.36 3.44 3.46
C LEU A 213 21.52 3.25 2.49
N SER A 214 22.38 2.27 2.76
CA SER A 214 23.35 1.82 1.76
C SER A 214 22.68 0.82 0.82
N PRO A 215 22.70 1.02 -0.52
CA PRO A 215 22.18 0.06 -1.49
C PRO A 215 22.80 -1.32 -1.36
N ARG A 216 24.11 -1.38 -1.06
CA ARG A 216 24.84 -2.64 -0.87
C ARG A 216 24.39 -3.37 0.38
N ALA A 217 24.31 -2.67 1.51
CA ALA A 217 23.79 -3.26 2.75
C ALA A 217 22.34 -3.74 2.57
N LEU A 218 21.53 -3.00 1.82
CA LEU A 218 20.16 -3.41 1.53
C LEU A 218 20.11 -4.72 0.73
N MET A 219 20.97 -4.92 -0.27
CA MET A 219 21.08 -6.18 -1.02
C MET A 219 21.49 -7.37 -0.15
N ASP A 220 22.37 -7.16 0.82
CA ASP A 220 22.87 -8.21 1.70
C ASP A 220 21.79 -8.70 2.69
N VAL A 221 20.78 -7.86 2.95
CA VAL A 221 19.66 -8.15 3.82
C VAL A 221 18.55 -8.82 3.01
N LYS A 222 18.63 -10.16 2.93
CA LYS A 222 17.70 -11.08 2.22
C LYS A 222 17.82 -11.06 0.70
N SER A 223 18.80 -11.82 0.22
CA SER A 223 19.02 -12.14 -1.20
C SER A 223 17.80 -12.72 -1.92
N ASP A 224 16.86 -13.37 -1.23
CA ASP A 224 15.71 -14.03 -1.86
C ASP A 224 14.59 -13.07 -2.30
N CYS A 225 14.58 -11.84 -1.76
CA CYS A 225 13.52 -10.86 -2.04
C CYS A 225 14.04 -9.63 -2.76
N ILE A 226 15.33 -9.53 -3.09
CA ILE A 226 15.93 -8.31 -3.61
C ILE A 226 16.67 -8.59 -4.92
N PHE A 227 16.20 -7.98 -6.01
CA PHE A 227 16.80 -8.13 -7.34
C PHE A 227 17.36 -6.80 -7.86
N VAL A 228 18.45 -6.86 -8.62
CA VAL A 228 19.01 -5.71 -9.32
C VAL A 228 18.72 -5.83 -10.81
N CYS A 229 18.13 -4.80 -11.42
CA CYS A 229 17.79 -4.81 -12.85
C CYS A 229 18.61 -3.78 -13.66
N SER A 230 19.08 -4.18 -14.85
CA SER A 230 19.90 -3.43 -15.81
C SER A 230 19.19 -3.32 -17.19
N HIS A 231 19.40 -2.35 -18.11
CA HIS A 231 20.53 -1.45 -18.46
C HIS A 231 20.07 -0.04 -18.92
N ALA A 232 21.03 0.90 -18.91
CA ALA A 232 20.95 2.26 -19.46
C ALA A 232 20.42 2.28 -20.91
N VAL A 233 19.54 3.24 -21.19
CA VAL A 233 19.19 3.63 -22.55
C VAL A 233 20.46 4.19 -23.20
N SER A 234 21.10 3.40 -24.06
CA SER A 234 22.01 3.95 -25.07
C SER A 234 21.21 4.89 -25.97
N GLN A 235 21.78 6.08 -26.16
CA GLN A 235 21.29 7.24 -26.92
C GLN A 235 20.43 6.91 -28.15
#